data_AF-A0A3S9Q7C8-F1
#
_entry.id   AF-A0A3S9Q7C8-F1
#
_cell.length_a   1.000
_cell.length_b   1.000
_cell.length_c   1.000
_cell.angle_alpha   90.00
_cell.angle_beta   90.00
_cell.angle_gamma   90.00
#
_symmetry.space_group_name_H-M   'P 1'
#
loop_
_entity.id
_entity.type
_entity.pdbx_description
1 polymer ?
#
loop_
_entity_poly.entity_id
_entity_poly.type
_entity_poly.pdbx_seq_one_letter_code
_entity_poly.pdbx_strand_id
1 'polypeptide(L)'
;MRKEFQFKVKGHTIKIVNSWTRGVKLYVDGDFRDQDSSFLANGKTAQVSAKLGESGILEINPLSTLLSVEMDAYLMSGNSK
;
A
#
# COMPACT_ATOMS: atom_id res chain seq x y z
N MET A 1 -12.95 -0.94 11.60
CA MET A 1 -11.64 -0.64 12.22
C MET A 1 -10.81 0.22 11.26
N ARG A 2 -9.97 1.15 11.75
CA ARG A 2 -8.99 1.90 10.95
C ARG A 2 -7.57 1.56 11.43
N LYS A 3 -6.67 1.26 10.50
CA LYS A 3 -5.25 0.98 10.77
C LYS A 3 -4.39 1.87 9.89
N GLU A 4 -3.28 2.33 10.45
CA GLU A 4 -2.31 3.17 9.75
C GLU A 4 -0.94 2.53 9.85
N PHE A 5 -0.25 2.49 8.72
CA PHE A 5 1.14 2.05 8.61
C PHE A 5 1.94 3.19 8.03
N GLN A 6 3.10 3.46 8.63
CA GLN A 6 4.02 4.48 8.14
C GLN A 6 5.44 3.96 8.19
N PHE A 7 6.14 4.07 7.06
CA PHE A 7 7.52 3.64 6.93
C PHE A 7 8.22 4.46 5.85
N LYS A 8 9.54 4.29 5.73
CA LYS A 8 10.34 4.96 4.70
C LYS A 8 10.86 3.96 3.67
N VAL A 9 10.79 4.33 2.39
CA VAL A 9 11.37 3.57 1.27
C VAL A 9 12.13 4.53 0.39
N LYS A 10 13.43 4.31 0.21
CA LYS A 10 14.29 5.10 -0.69
C LYS A 10 14.17 6.62 -0.49
N GLY A 11 14.02 7.06 0.76
CA GLY A 11 13.89 8.48 1.12
C GLY A 11 12.44 9.00 1.14
N HIS A 12 11.49 8.29 0.55
CA HIS A 12 10.06 8.66 0.58
C HIS A 12 9.39 8.17 1.85
N THR A 13 8.50 8.99 2.41
CA THR A 13 7.60 8.61 3.50
C THR A 13 6.36 7.98 2.91
N ILE A 14 6.15 6.70 3.20
CA ILE A 14 4.98 5.95 2.78
C ILE A 14 4.00 5.92 3.93
N LYS A 15 2.75 6.30 3.65
CA LYS A 15 1.64 6.13 4.59
C LYS A 15 0.54 5.32 3.93
N ILE A 16 0.08 4.28 4.62
CA ILE A 16 -1.04 3.45 4.20
C ILE A 16 -2.14 3.58 5.25
N VAL A 17 -3.36 3.83 4.80
CA VAL A 17 -4.54 3.86 5.67
C VAL A 17 -5.50 2.78 5.18
N ASN A 18 -5.71 1.75 6.00
CA ASN A 18 -6.72 0.73 5.76
C ASN A 18 -7.94 0.99 6.65
N SER A 19 -9.12 0.90 6.05
CA SER A 19 -10.39 0.95 6.75
C SER A 19 -11.37 -0.01 6.12
N TRP A 20 -12.11 -0.75 6.94
CA TRP A 20 -13.07 -1.77 6.45
C TRP A 20 -14.11 -1.21 5.48
N THR A 21 -14.55 0.04 5.65
CA THR A 21 -15.62 0.64 4.84
C THR A 21 -15.15 1.51 3.69
N ARG A 22 -13.85 1.84 3.63
CA ARG A 22 -13.30 2.71 2.57
C ARG A 22 -12.07 2.11 1.89
N GLY A 23 -11.78 0.83 2.18
CA GLY A 23 -10.64 0.07 1.68
C GLY A 23 -9.29 0.66 2.09
N VAL A 24 -8.32 0.61 1.19
CA VAL A 24 -6.92 1.00 1.39
C VAL A 24 -6.60 2.28 0.62
N LYS A 25 -5.86 3.18 1.27
CA LYS A 25 -5.32 4.40 0.66
C LYS A 25 -3.82 4.45 0.80
N LEU A 26 -3.14 4.83 -0.27
CA LEU A 26 -1.69 5.00 -0.33
C LEU A 26 -1.34 6.49 -0.46
N TYR A 27 -0.42 6.93 0.39
CA TYR A 27 0.16 8.26 0.34
C TYR A 27 1.69 8.17 0.25
N VAL A 28 2.27 9.04 -0.56
CA VAL A 28 3.72 9.20 -0.73
C VAL A 28 4.08 10.64 -0.41
N ASP A 29 4.92 10.86 0.59
CA ASP A 29 5.33 12.18 1.08
C ASP A 29 4.15 13.11 1.45
N GLY A 30 3.03 12.50 1.85
CA GLY A 30 1.79 13.21 2.19
C GLY A 30 0.78 13.34 1.04
N ASP A 31 1.22 13.13 -0.21
CA ASP A 31 0.34 13.15 -1.37
C ASP A 31 -0.48 11.88 -1.46
N PHE A 32 -1.79 12.00 -1.68
CA PHE A 32 -2.64 10.86 -2.03
C PHE A 32 -2.27 10.34 -3.42
N ARG A 33 -1.89 9.06 -3.52
CA ARG A 33 -1.41 8.46 -4.78
C ARG A 33 -2.36 7.42 -5.35
N ASP A 34 -2.99 6.62 -4.50
CA ASP A 34 -3.83 5.53 -4.95
C ASP A 34 -4.83 5.08 -3.87
N GLN A 35 -5.93 4.46 -4.30
CA GLN A 35 -6.93 3.87 -3.43
C GLN A 35 -7.62 2.67 -4.08
N ASP A 36 -7.79 1.62 -3.28
CA ASP A 36 -8.72 0.54 -3.56
C ASP A 36 -9.85 0.58 -2.52
N SER A 37 -11.08 0.45 -2.98
CA SER A 37 -12.29 0.47 -2.15
C SER A 37 -12.90 -0.91 -1.94
N SER A 38 -12.18 -1.98 -2.26
CA SER A 38 -12.66 -3.34 -2.11
C SER A 38 -12.84 -3.67 -0.62
N PHE A 39 -13.94 -4.36 -0.31
CA PHE A 39 -14.22 -4.79 1.06
C PHE A 39 -13.33 -5.94 1.53
N LEU A 40 -12.76 -6.70 0.58
CA LEU A 40 -11.92 -7.85 0.84
C LEU A 40 -10.50 -7.59 0.35
N ALA A 41 -9.54 -7.87 1.23
CA ALA A 41 -8.11 -7.78 0.96
C ALA A 41 -7.50 -9.15 1.29
N ASN A 42 -7.01 -9.86 0.26
CA ASN A 42 -6.61 -11.27 0.36
C ASN A 42 -5.09 -11.49 0.37
N GLY A 43 -4.28 -10.42 0.33
CA GLY A 43 -2.82 -10.44 0.33
C GLY A 43 -2.16 -10.95 -0.96
N LYS A 44 -2.91 -11.44 -1.96
CA LYS A 44 -2.33 -12.09 -3.16
C LYS A 44 -2.01 -11.13 -4.30
N THR A 45 -2.66 -9.98 -4.33
CA THR A 45 -2.53 -9.00 -5.41
C THR A 45 -2.28 -7.62 -4.83
N ALA A 46 -1.46 -6.82 -5.53
CA ALA A 46 -1.34 -5.40 -5.25
C ALA A 46 -2.70 -4.74 -5.38
N GLN A 47 -3.18 -4.15 -4.29
CA GLN A 47 -4.44 -3.38 -4.29
C GLN A 47 -4.17 -1.91 -4.57
N VAL A 48 -3.04 -1.39 -4.13
CA VAL A 48 -2.62 -0.02 -4.44
C VAL A 48 -1.14 0.01 -4.79
N SER A 49 -0.76 0.96 -5.63
CA SER A 49 0.61 1.15 -6.06
C SER A 49 0.97 2.62 -6.26
N ALA A 50 2.25 2.94 -6.18
CA ALA A 50 2.75 4.28 -6.52
C ALA A 50 4.14 4.23 -7.13
N LYS A 51 4.37 5.05 -8.16
CA LYS A 51 5.71 5.31 -8.68
C LYS A 51 6.51 6.15 -7.69
N LEU A 52 7.70 5.67 -7.32
CA LEU A 52 8.66 6.37 -6.45
C LEU A 52 9.82 6.95 -7.28
N GLY A 53 9.48 7.70 -8.33
CA GLY A 53 10.45 8.23 -9.28
C GLY A 53 11.28 7.12 -9.93
N GLU A 54 12.60 7.29 -9.93
CA GLU A 54 13.55 6.31 -10.49
C GLU A 54 13.70 5.05 -9.63
N SER A 55 13.21 5.04 -8.39
CA SER A 55 13.31 3.89 -7.49
C SER A 55 12.40 2.72 -7.89
N GLY A 56 11.43 2.95 -8.78
CA GLY A 56 10.50 1.92 -9.26
C GLY A 56 9.05 2.13 -8.80
N ILE A 57 8.28 1.04 -8.80
CA ILE A 57 6.88 1.00 -8.39
C ILE A 57 6.78 0.33 -7.02
N LEU A 58 6.22 1.04 -6.05
CA LEU A 58 5.83 0.46 -4.77
C LEU A 58 4.45 -0.16 -4.91
N GLU A 59 4.32 -1.44 -4.62
CA GLU A 59 3.07 -2.19 -4.56
C GLU A 59 2.74 -2.58 -3.13
N ILE A 60 1.47 -2.44 -2.74
CA ILE A 60 0.97 -2.78 -1.41
C ILE A 60 -0.08 -3.88 -1.51
N ASN A 61 0.17 -4.96 -0.76
CA ASN A 61 -0.69 -6.13 -0.68
C ASN A 61 -1.28 -6.21 0.73
N PRO A 62 -2.45 -5.61 0.96
CA PRO A 62 -3.15 -5.75 2.23
C PRO A 62 -3.76 -7.16 2.37
N LEU A 63 -3.70 -7.69 3.59
CA LEU A 63 -4.45 -8.86 4.04
C LEU A 63 -5.31 -8.44 5.23
N SER A 64 -6.63 -8.57 5.11
CA SER A 64 -7.55 -8.29 6.21
C SER A 64 -8.14 -9.59 6.72
N THR A 65 -7.91 -9.87 8.00
CA THR A 65 -8.57 -10.95 8.73
C THR A 65 -9.66 -10.35 9.64
N LEU A 66 -10.35 -11.20 10.42
CA LEU A 66 -11.37 -10.75 11.35
C LEU A 66 -10.81 -9.81 12.44
N LEU A 67 -9.54 -9.98 12.83
CA LEU A 67 -8.93 -9.29 13.97
C LEU A 67 -7.63 -8.52 13.63
N SER A 68 -6.97 -8.87 12.52
CA SER A 68 -5.73 -8.24 12.07
C SER A 68 -5.90 -7.62 10.69
N VAL A 69 -5.05 -6.61 10.44
CA VAL A 69 -4.75 -6.13 9.09
C VAL A 69 -3.24 -6.22 8.97
N GLU A 70 -2.79 -6.94 7.96
CA GLU A 70 -1.38 -7.12 7.61
C GLU A 70 -1.12 -6.45 6.26
N MET A 71 0.11 -6.00 6.05
CA MET A 71 0.51 -5.23 4.88
C MET A 71 1.88 -5.71 4.43
N ASP A 72 1.93 -6.30 3.24
CA ASP A 72 3.19 -6.51 2.54
C ASP A 72 3.42 -5.35 1.56
N ALA A 73 4.67 -4.94 1.45
CA ALA A 73 5.09 -3.84 0.57
C ALA A 73 6.27 -4.30 -0.29
N TYR A 74 6.11 -4.21 -1.60
CA TYR A 74 7.10 -4.64 -2.58
C TYR A 74 7.56 -3.45 -3.41
N LEU A 75 8.88 -3.25 -3.53
CA LEU A 75 9.44 -2.25 -4.43
C LEU A 75 9.94 -2.93 -5.70
N MET A 76 9.17 -2.81 -6.77
CA MET A 76 9.47 -3.37 -8.08
C MET A 76 10.40 -2.43 -8.84
N SER A 77 11.64 -2.88 -9.06
CA SER A 77 12.64 -2.17 -9.86
C SER A 77 12.45 -2.51 -11.33
N GLY A 78 12.64 -1.55 -12.25
CA GLY A 78 12.39 -1.72 -13.70
C GLY A 78 13.23 -2.79 -14.44
N ASN A 79 14.04 -3.57 -13.73
CA ASN A 79 14.88 -4.64 -14.29
C ASN A 79 14.28 -6.05 -14.11
N SER A 80 13.02 -6.18 -13.70
CA SER A 80 12.34 -7.47 -13.61
C SER A 80 11.62 -7.81 -14.92
N LYS A 81 12.39 -8.24 -15.92
CA LYS A 81 11.91 -9.01 -17.07
C LYS A 81 12.74 -10.27 -17.21
#